data_AF-A0A2W7AFN5-F1
#
_entry.id   AF-A0A2W7AFN5-F1
#
_cell.length_a   1.000
_cell.length_b   1.000
_cell.length_c   1.000
_cell.angle_alpha   90.00
_cell.angle_beta   90.00
_cell.angle_gamma   90.00
#
_symmetry.space_group_name_H-M   'P 1'
#
loop_
_entity.id
_entity.type
_entity.pdbx_description
1 polymer ?
#
loop_
_entity_poly.entity_id
_entity_poly.type
_entity_poly.pdbx_seq_one_letter_code
_entity_poly.pdbx_strand_id
1 'polypeptide(L)'
;VDAEADILLDLARLRADQGQVAEAISLAQAALAITDRSGYVLQGADVQLFLAQQALAQGNQAQALTHAQIARQLATCDGGDYVYRVAYDEAGALLAQLSG
;
A
#
# COMPACT_ATOMS: atom_id res chain seq x y z
N VAL A 1 16.52 -4.18 11.16
CA VAL A 1 15.95 -4.63 9.88
C VAL A 1 14.45 -4.33 9.82
N ASP A 2 13.74 -4.39 10.95
CA ASP A 2 12.29 -4.14 11.05
C ASP A 2 11.85 -2.74 10.58
N ALA A 3 12.63 -1.69 10.84
CA ALA A 3 12.28 -0.31 10.46
C ALA A 3 12.60 0.06 9.00
N GLU A 4 13.31 -0.80 8.25
CA GLU A 4 13.79 -0.44 6.90
C GLU A 4 12.63 -0.25 5.91
N ALA A 5 11.59 -1.10 5.99
CA ALA A 5 10.40 -0.97 5.16
C ALA A 5 9.64 0.34 5.42
N ASP A 6 9.46 0.70 6.70
CA ASP A 6 8.77 1.92 7.10
C ASP A 6 9.53 3.17 6.63
N ILE A 7 10.87 3.18 6.79
CA ILE A 7 11.72 4.28 6.31
C ILE A 7 11.59 4.45 4.80
N LEU A 8 11.58 3.35 4.05
CA LEU A 8 11.42 3.39 2.59
C LEU A 8 10.03 3.88 2.19
N LEU A 9 8.97 3.48 2.89
CA LEU A 9 7.61 3.94 2.62
C LEU A 9 7.44 5.43 2.94
N ASP A 10 7.99 5.91 4.06
CA ASP A 10 7.95 7.33 4.41
C ASP A 10 8.74 8.18 3.42
N LEU A 11 9.90 7.68 2.95
CA LEU A 11 10.64 8.32 1.88
C LEU A 11 9.84 8.31 0.57
N ALA A 12 9.15 7.21 0.24
CA ALA A 12 8.28 7.13 -0.93
C ALA A 12 7.18 8.18 -0.89
N ARG A 13 6.50 8.35 0.26
CA ARG A 13 5.49 9.39 0.46
C ARG A 13 6.07 10.79 0.24
N LEU A 14 7.23 11.08 0.85
CA LEU A 14 7.92 12.36 0.66
C LEU A 14 8.27 12.62 -0.82
N ARG A 15 8.71 11.59 -1.55
CA ARG A 15 9.02 11.69 -2.99
C ARG A 15 7.76 11.93 -3.83
N ALA A 16 6.65 11.28 -3.51
CA ALA A 16 5.37 11.52 -4.17
C ALA A 16 4.91 12.98 -3.97
N ASP A 17 5.02 13.51 -2.74
CA ASP A 17 4.66 14.90 -2.42
C ASP A 17 5.54 15.92 -3.16
N GLN A 18 6.77 15.55 -3.51
CA GLN A 18 7.69 16.35 -4.34
C GLN A 18 7.45 16.18 -5.85
N GLY A 19 6.46 15.41 -6.27
CA GLY A 19 6.19 15.08 -7.67
C GLY A 19 7.16 14.05 -8.29
N GLN A 20 8.02 13.44 -7.47
CA GLN A 20 9.01 12.44 -7.89
C GLN A 20 8.39 11.03 -7.88
N VAL A 21 7.29 10.88 -8.61
CA VAL A 21 6.41 9.69 -8.58
C VAL A 21 7.15 8.39 -8.94
N ALA A 22 8.04 8.42 -9.94
CA ALA A 22 8.79 7.23 -10.33
C ALA A 22 9.72 6.72 -9.21
N GLU A 23 10.40 7.63 -8.51
CA GLU A 23 11.25 7.30 -7.37
C GLU A 23 10.40 6.79 -6.19
N ALA A 24 9.27 7.43 -5.94
CA ALA A 24 8.32 7.03 -4.91
C ALA A 24 7.85 5.58 -5.10
N ILE A 25 7.46 5.20 -6.33
CA ILE A 25 7.04 3.83 -6.65
C ILE A 25 8.20 2.84 -6.45
N SER A 26 9.42 3.20 -6.89
CA SER A 26 10.59 2.34 -6.74
C SER A 26 10.92 2.08 -5.26
N LEU A 27 10.84 3.09 -4.41
CA LEU A 27 11.04 2.98 -2.97
C LEU A 27 9.96 2.13 -2.31
N ALA A 28 8.69 2.33 -2.67
CA ALA A 28 7.59 1.51 -2.17
C ALA A 28 7.71 0.03 -2.61
N GLN A 29 8.18 -0.24 -3.83
CA GLN A 29 8.46 -1.61 -4.29
C GLN A 29 9.61 -2.26 -3.49
N ALA A 30 10.64 -1.49 -3.15
CA ALA A 30 11.71 -1.96 -2.27
C ALA A 30 11.18 -2.27 -0.86
N ALA A 31 10.33 -1.40 -0.30
CA ALA A 31 9.65 -1.65 0.97
C ALA A 31 8.79 -2.93 0.90
N LEU A 32 8.03 -3.12 -0.17
CA LEU A 32 7.18 -4.30 -0.37
C LEU A 32 8.01 -5.60 -0.37
N ALA A 33 9.15 -5.62 -1.08
CA ALA A 33 10.03 -6.78 -1.09
C ALA A 33 10.56 -7.14 0.31
N ILE A 34 10.74 -6.14 1.19
CA ILE A 34 11.13 -6.35 2.58
C ILE A 34 9.96 -6.89 3.41
N THR A 35 8.75 -6.38 3.23
CA THR A 35 7.58 -6.88 3.97
C THR A 35 7.25 -8.33 3.59
N ASP A 36 7.41 -8.69 2.31
CA ASP A 36 7.16 -10.03 1.79
C ASP A 36 8.15 -11.06 2.35
N ARG A 37 9.45 -10.73 2.37
CA ARG A 37 10.47 -11.65 2.93
C ARG A 37 10.36 -11.82 4.45
N SER A 38 9.83 -10.81 5.15
CA SER A 38 9.76 -10.77 6.61
C SER A 38 8.40 -11.16 7.20
N GLY A 39 7.35 -11.29 6.37
CA GLY A 39 5.99 -11.59 6.83
C GLY A 39 5.30 -10.43 7.56
N TYR A 40 5.72 -9.19 7.31
CA TYR A 40 5.19 -7.99 7.96
C TYR A 40 3.88 -7.54 7.30
N VAL A 41 2.78 -8.23 7.62
CA VAL A 41 1.49 -8.04 6.95
C VAL A 41 0.93 -6.63 7.08
N LEU A 42 1.09 -5.96 8.22
CA LEU A 42 0.55 -4.60 8.43
C LEU A 42 1.30 -3.57 7.58
N GLN A 43 2.63 -3.60 7.62
CA GLN A 43 3.48 -2.76 6.79
C GLN A 43 3.22 -3.05 5.29
N GLY A 44 3.04 -4.33 4.94
CA GLY A 44 2.66 -4.72 3.58
C GLY A 44 1.32 -4.09 3.16
N ALA A 45 0.35 -4.01 4.07
CA ALA A 45 -0.94 -3.34 3.79
C ALA A 45 -0.75 -1.84 3.49
N ASP A 46 0.06 -1.14 4.27
CA ASP A 46 0.35 0.28 4.06
C ASP A 46 1.08 0.53 2.73
N VAL A 47 2.06 -0.31 2.38
CA VAL A 47 2.79 -0.21 1.11
C VAL A 47 1.86 -0.47 -0.08
N GLN A 48 1.01 -1.50 0.01
CA GLN A 48 0.04 -1.84 -1.04
C GLN A 48 -0.99 -0.71 -1.21
N LEU A 49 -1.47 -0.12 -0.12
CA LEU A 49 -2.39 1.01 -0.16
C LEU A 49 -1.76 2.24 -0.85
N PHE A 50 -0.51 2.54 -0.52
CA PHE A 50 0.24 3.61 -1.20
C PHE A 50 0.38 3.35 -2.70
N LEU A 51 0.77 2.14 -3.11
CA LEU A 51 0.88 1.77 -4.53
C LEU A 51 -0.47 1.85 -5.25
N ALA A 52 -1.57 1.50 -4.58
CA ALA A 52 -2.92 1.61 -5.12
C ALA A 52 -3.29 3.08 -5.42
N GLN A 53 -2.99 3.99 -4.48
CA GLN A 53 -3.21 5.43 -4.64
C GLN A 53 -2.39 6.00 -5.80
N GLN A 54 -1.10 5.63 -5.90
CA GLN A 54 -0.23 6.09 -6.99
C GLN A 54 -0.69 5.55 -8.36
N ALA A 55 -1.13 4.29 -8.43
CA ALA A 55 -1.66 3.70 -9.65
C ALA A 55 -2.96 4.40 -10.09
N LEU A 56 -3.86 4.71 -9.15
CA LEU A 56 -5.09 5.46 -9.45
C LEU A 56 -4.78 6.87 -9.95
N ALA A 57 -3.84 7.58 -9.31
CA ALA A 57 -3.42 8.91 -9.73
C ALA A 57 -2.85 8.94 -11.17
N GLN A 58 -2.26 7.83 -11.62
CA GLN A 58 -1.78 7.64 -12.99
C GLN A 58 -2.84 7.13 -13.97
N GLY A 59 -4.09 6.96 -13.53
CA GLY A 59 -5.18 6.41 -14.34
C GLY A 59 -5.10 4.90 -14.56
N ASN A 60 -4.18 4.20 -13.88
CA ASN A 60 -4.04 2.75 -13.99
C ASN A 60 -4.99 2.03 -13.02
N GLN A 61 -6.26 1.99 -13.38
CA GLN A 61 -7.32 1.38 -12.56
C GLN A 61 -7.08 -0.11 -12.27
N ALA A 62 -6.51 -0.86 -13.22
CA ALA A 62 -6.26 -2.29 -13.05
C ALA A 62 -5.22 -2.56 -11.94
N GLN A 63 -4.12 -1.80 -11.94
CA GLN A 63 -3.12 -1.89 -10.87
C GLN A 63 -3.66 -1.34 -9.55
N ALA A 64 -4.40 -0.22 -9.58
CA ALA A 64 -5.01 0.33 -8.39
C ALA A 64 -5.93 -0.68 -7.69
N LEU A 65 -6.77 -1.38 -8.48
CA LEU A 65 -7.67 -2.42 -7.98
C LEU A 65 -6.88 -3.56 -7.33
N THR A 66 -5.85 -4.06 -8.01
CA THR A 66 -5.02 -5.17 -7.53
C THR A 66 -4.38 -4.82 -6.18
N HIS A 67 -3.72 -3.66 -6.11
CA HIS A 67 -3.05 -3.20 -4.90
C HIS A 67 -4.04 -2.93 -3.75
N ALA A 68 -5.20 -2.33 -4.03
CA ALA A 68 -6.23 -2.08 -3.02
C ALA A 68 -6.82 -3.38 -2.45
N GLN A 69 -7.03 -4.40 -3.28
CA GLN A 69 -7.50 -5.71 -2.82
C GLN A 69 -6.48 -6.37 -1.89
N ILE A 70 -5.20 -6.35 -2.25
CA ILE A 70 -4.13 -6.92 -1.42
C ILE A 70 -4.01 -6.14 -0.11
N ALA A 71 -4.02 -4.81 -0.15
CA ALA A 71 -3.97 -3.96 1.04
C ALA A 71 -5.10 -4.32 2.02
N ARG A 72 -6.33 -4.42 1.51
CA ARG A 72 -7.50 -4.79 2.32
C ARG A 72 -7.38 -6.20 2.89
N GLN A 73 -6.87 -7.15 2.12
CA GLN A 73 -6.67 -8.54 2.56
C GLN A 73 -5.58 -8.67 3.63
N LEU A 74 -4.49 -7.90 3.53
CA LEU A 74 -3.45 -7.88 4.55
C LEU A 74 -3.96 -7.23 5.85
N ALA A 75 -4.80 -6.19 5.72
CA ALA A 75 -5.38 -5.49 6.86
C ALA A 75 -6.43 -6.31 7.65
N THR A 76 -6.94 -7.43 7.11
CA THR A 76 -7.89 -8.30 7.83
C THR A 76 -7.25 -9.31 8.77
N CYS A 77 -5.91 -9.43 8.81
CA CYS A 77 -5.13 -10.29 9.70
C CYS A 77 -5.85 -11.60 10.10
N ASP A 78 -5.76 -12.62 9.24
CA ASP A 78 -6.36 -13.96 9.42
C ASP A 78 -7.88 -14.01 9.72
N GLY A 79 -8.62 -12.90 9.56
CA GLY A 79 -10.08 -12.88 9.57
C GLY A 79 -10.76 -12.87 10.94
N GLY A 80 -10.08 -12.38 11.98
CA GLY A 80 -10.66 -12.18 13.31
C GLY A 80 -11.52 -10.89 13.44
N ASP A 81 -12.04 -10.63 14.65
CA ASP A 81 -12.83 -9.42 14.95
C ASP A 81 -12.03 -8.11 14.89
N TYR A 82 -10.70 -8.21 14.74
CA TYR A 82 -9.77 -7.09 14.74
C TYR A 82 -9.10 -6.96 13.38
N VAL A 83 -9.29 -5.79 12.76
CA VAL A 83 -8.62 -5.39 11.53
C VAL A 83 -7.68 -4.21 11.79
N TYR A 84 -6.65 -4.07 10.97
CA TYR A 84 -5.90 -2.83 10.89
C TYR A 84 -6.77 -1.77 10.19
N ARG A 85 -7.55 -1.08 11.02
CA ARG A 85 -8.69 -0.27 10.59
C ARG A 85 -8.33 0.77 9.54
N VAL A 86 -7.19 1.43 9.68
CA VAL A 86 -6.75 2.48 8.75
C VAL A 86 -6.62 1.92 7.33
N ALA A 87 -5.75 0.93 7.12
CA ALA A 87 -5.58 0.37 5.79
C ALA A 87 -6.83 -0.36 5.28
N TYR A 88 -7.60 -1.01 6.16
CA TYR A 88 -8.83 -1.69 5.79
C TYR A 88 -9.89 -0.71 5.24
N ASP A 89 -10.14 0.38 5.95
CA ASP A 89 -11.15 1.38 5.59
C ASP A 89 -10.71 2.17 4.35
N GLU A 90 -9.46 2.60 4.28
CA GLU A 90 -8.93 3.34 3.13
C GLU A 90 -8.89 2.49 1.85
N ALA A 91 -8.40 1.26 1.93
CA ALA A 91 -8.45 0.34 0.80
C ALA A 91 -9.91 0.04 0.41
N GLY A 92 -10.82 -0.05 1.38
CA GLY A 92 -12.24 -0.25 1.13
C GLY A 92 -12.90 0.92 0.39
N ALA A 93 -12.59 2.15 0.79
CA ALA A 93 -13.05 3.35 0.09
C ALA A 93 -12.50 3.40 -1.35
N LEU A 94 -11.22 3.06 -1.53
CA LEU A 94 -10.59 3.02 -2.85
C LEU A 94 -11.22 1.99 -3.77
N LEU A 95 -11.53 0.79 -3.24
CA LEU A 95 -12.24 -0.26 -3.99
C LEU A 95 -13.65 0.18 -4.41
N ALA A 96 -14.38 0.88 -3.54
CA ALA A 96 -15.70 1.42 -3.87
C ALA A 96 -15.63 2.47 -4.98
N GLN A 97 -14.59 3.31 -4.98
CA GLN A 97 -14.35 4.28 -6.06
C GLN A 97 -14.02 3.59 -7.40
N LEU A 98 -13.25 2.50 -7.37
CA LEU A 98 -12.82 1.77 -8.58
C LEU A 98 -13.91 0.87 -9.19
N SER A 99 -15.03 0.68 -8.51
CA SER A 99 -16.14 -0.18 -8.94
C SER A 99 -17.39 0.59 -9.41
N GLY A 100 -17.34 1.93 -9.37
CA GLY A 100 -18.35 2.83 -9.96
C GLY A 100 -17.93 3.36 -11.32
#